data_AF-A0A967FB68-F1
#
_entry.id   AF-A0A967FB68-F1
#
_cell.length_a   1.000
_cell.length_b   1.000
_cell.length_c   1.000
_cell.angle_alpha   90.00
_cell.angle_beta   90.00
_cell.angle_gamma   90.00
#
_symmetry.space_group_name_H-M   'P 1'
#
loop_
_entity.id
_entity.type
_entity.pdbx_description
1 polymer ?
#
loop_
_entity_poly.entity_id
_entity_poly.type
_entity_poly.pdbx_seq_one_letter_code
_entity_poly.pdbx_strand_id
1 'polypeptide(L)'
;ADAVLSEEFCDSTADTITARGVAEAGRNLLKRGTDIQQGEQVAAKGEKLSPPLIGLLASAGSDQAFVYRLPKVAVIASGNEVVAPGEPLSDGKLYASNMVEIGSWLAYYGLSYSAVLVADNASEIQSAIASRLSEADVFITSGGAWGSEHDLMLDVVEKMGWQGIYRRVRMGPGKPIGFGLLEQKPFFILPGGPPSNEMAFLQLALPAIMKMKGEAAFSFPVARAQLAETVRGHKDWTQFIHARLKADKHQLMVTPAKLKSRLISMARKDALIIIPEGWEEWIAGEIIDIQLLNPDFNYS
;
A
#
# COMPACT_ATOMS: atom_id res chain seq x y z
N ALA A 1 -53.28 8.59 5.40
CA ALA A 1 -53.31 7.12 5.29
C ALA A 1 -52.31 6.55 6.28
N ASP A 2 -52.65 5.46 6.94
CA ASP A 2 -51.83 4.74 7.91
C ASP A 2 -51.29 3.40 7.39
N ALA A 3 -51.63 3.02 6.15
CA ALA A 3 -51.05 1.89 5.42
C ALA A 3 -51.17 2.10 3.91
N VAL A 4 -50.39 1.34 3.12
CA VAL A 4 -50.50 1.26 1.65
C VAL A 4 -50.60 -0.21 1.24
N LEU A 5 -51.64 -0.56 0.48
CA LEU A 5 -51.80 -1.89 -0.10
C LEU A 5 -51.23 -1.90 -1.52
N SER A 6 -50.34 -2.84 -1.82
CA SER A 6 -49.78 -3.01 -3.17
C SER A 6 -50.89 -3.39 -4.17
N GLU A 7 -50.78 -2.89 -5.40
CA GLU A 7 -51.78 -3.10 -6.47
C GLU A 7 -52.04 -4.59 -6.75
N GLU A 8 -51.03 -5.45 -6.59
CA GLU A 8 -51.15 -6.91 -6.74
C GLU A 8 -52.18 -7.57 -5.79
N PHE A 9 -52.64 -6.87 -4.75
CA PHE A 9 -53.69 -7.30 -3.83
C PHE A 9 -55.02 -6.54 -4.04
N CYS A 10 -55.20 -5.90 -5.18
CA CYS A 10 -56.38 -5.12 -5.53
C CYS A 10 -56.93 -5.55 -6.90
N ASP A 11 -58.25 -5.55 -7.05
CA ASP A 11 -58.87 -5.52 -8.38
C ASP A 11 -59.33 -4.11 -8.69
N SER A 12 -58.95 -3.56 -9.84
CA SER A 12 -59.44 -2.28 -10.31
C SER A 12 -60.47 -2.44 -11.42
N THR A 13 -61.48 -1.58 -11.39
CA THR A 13 -62.41 -1.31 -12.50
C THR A 13 -62.30 0.17 -12.87
N ALA A 14 -63.06 0.64 -13.86
CA ALA A 14 -63.04 2.04 -14.26
C ALA A 14 -63.39 3.01 -13.12
N ASP A 15 -64.28 2.62 -12.20
CA ASP A 15 -64.84 3.51 -11.18
C ASP A 15 -64.54 3.07 -9.74
N THR A 16 -64.06 1.83 -9.52
CA THR A 16 -63.87 1.27 -8.17
C THR A 16 -62.62 0.40 -8.05
N ILE A 17 -62.01 0.40 -6.86
CA ILE A 17 -60.92 -0.50 -6.46
C ILE A 17 -61.41 -1.39 -5.33
N THR A 18 -61.32 -2.71 -5.51
CA THR A 18 -61.65 -3.71 -4.49
C THR A 18 -60.37 -4.27 -3.88
N ALA A 19 -60.15 -4.04 -2.59
CA ALA A 19 -59.03 -4.64 -1.87
C ALA A 19 -59.29 -6.13 -1.58
N ARG A 20 -58.41 -7.01 -2.07
CA ARG A 20 -58.43 -8.47 -1.83
C ARG A 20 -57.57 -8.90 -0.65
N GLY A 21 -56.69 -8.01 -0.17
CA GLY A 21 -55.82 -8.23 0.99
C GLY A 21 -56.02 -7.20 2.10
N VAL A 22 -55.40 -7.46 3.25
CA VAL A 22 -55.41 -6.55 4.42
C VAL A 22 -54.11 -5.74 4.46
N ALA A 23 -54.22 -4.42 4.59
CA ALA A 23 -53.10 -3.53 4.89
C ALA A 23 -53.15 -3.09 6.36
N GLU A 24 -52.35 -3.75 7.19
CA GLU A 24 -52.20 -3.38 8.60
C GLU A 24 -51.55 -2.01 8.76
N ALA A 25 -51.82 -1.34 9.87
CA ALA A 25 -51.23 -0.05 10.18
C ALA A 25 -49.69 -0.10 10.11
N GLY A 26 -49.11 0.82 9.35
CA GLY A 26 -47.68 0.93 9.06
C GLY A 26 -47.21 0.18 7.82
N ARG A 27 -48.05 -0.66 7.19
CA ARG A 27 -47.65 -1.45 6.03
C ARG A 27 -47.29 -0.54 4.85
N ASN A 28 -46.13 -0.81 4.24
CA ASN A 28 -45.60 -0.09 3.08
C ASN A 28 -45.52 1.44 3.25
N LEU A 29 -45.42 1.93 4.50
CA LEU A 29 -45.15 3.33 4.79
C LEU A 29 -43.69 3.52 5.16
N LEU A 30 -43.00 4.39 4.42
CA LEU A 30 -41.69 4.90 4.79
C LEU A 30 -41.88 6.25 5.48
N LYS A 31 -41.49 6.34 6.75
CA LYS A 31 -41.56 7.61 7.48
C LYS A 31 -40.51 8.57 6.94
N ARG A 32 -40.77 9.89 7.06
CA ARG A 32 -39.76 10.90 6.74
C ARG A 32 -38.48 10.63 7.55
N GLY A 33 -37.34 10.62 6.87
CA GLY A 33 -36.04 10.35 7.50
C GLY A 33 -35.80 8.88 7.85
N THR A 34 -36.48 7.93 7.17
CA THR A 34 -36.21 6.50 7.33
C THR A 34 -34.80 6.12 6.88
N ASP A 35 -34.32 6.69 5.77
CA ASP A 35 -32.97 6.42 5.28
C ASP A 35 -31.91 7.27 6.02
N ILE A 36 -32.10 8.59 6.06
CA ILE A 36 -31.20 9.55 6.73
C ILE A 36 -32.03 10.68 7.35
N GLN A 37 -31.72 11.04 8.59
CA GLN A 37 -32.33 12.20 9.26
C GLN A 37 -31.58 13.51 8.95
N GLN A 38 -32.30 14.63 9.05
CA GLN A 38 -31.67 15.93 8.89
C GLN A 38 -30.60 16.15 9.98
N GLY A 39 -29.38 16.50 9.56
CA GLY A 39 -28.24 16.72 10.46
C GLY A 39 -27.47 15.45 10.83
N GLU A 40 -27.93 14.28 10.36
CA GLU A 40 -27.19 13.03 10.50
C GLU A 40 -25.96 13.00 9.57
N GLN A 41 -24.91 12.36 10.02
CA GLN A 41 -23.67 12.21 9.27
C GLN A 41 -23.82 11.12 8.22
N VAL A 42 -23.74 11.49 6.93
CA VAL A 42 -23.83 10.54 5.81
C VAL A 42 -22.51 9.80 5.55
N ALA A 43 -21.38 10.47 5.76
CA ALA A 43 -20.04 9.91 5.57
C ALA A 43 -19.05 10.47 6.59
N ALA A 44 -18.10 9.64 7.02
CA ALA A 44 -17.02 10.07 7.91
C ALA A 44 -15.79 10.56 7.14
N LYS A 45 -15.05 11.50 7.74
CA LYS A 45 -13.75 11.92 7.21
C LYS A 45 -12.79 10.73 7.21
N GLY A 46 -12.23 10.40 6.06
CA GLY A 46 -11.35 9.24 5.87
C GLY A 46 -12.08 7.95 5.52
N GLU A 47 -13.41 7.98 5.42
CA GLU A 47 -14.18 6.85 4.92
C GLU A 47 -13.95 6.67 3.42
N LYS A 48 -13.75 5.42 3.00
CA LYS A 48 -13.53 5.10 1.59
C LYS A 48 -14.85 5.19 0.83
N LEU A 49 -14.87 6.02 -0.21
CA LEU A 49 -16.02 6.13 -1.10
C LEU A 49 -16.23 4.82 -1.87
N SER A 50 -17.20 4.03 -1.42
CA SER A 50 -17.69 2.85 -2.11
C SER A 50 -18.87 3.21 -3.03
N PRO A 51 -19.19 2.39 -4.05
CA PRO A 51 -20.35 2.68 -4.91
C PRO A 51 -21.66 2.87 -4.11
N PRO A 52 -21.98 2.06 -3.07
CA PRO A 52 -23.15 2.32 -2.23
C PRO A 52 -23.08 3.65 -1.47
N LEU A 53 -21.92 4.01 -0.89
CA LEU A 53 -21.77 5.28 -0.16
C LEU A 53 -21.93 6.49 -1.08
N ILE A 54 -21.44 6.41 -2.31
CA ILE A 54 -21.67 7.44 -3.34
C ILE A 54 -23.17 7.57 -3.65
N GLY A 55 -23.89 6.45 -3.76
CA GLY A 55 -25.34 6.44 -3.96
C GLY A 55 -26.11 7.08 -2.79
N LEU A 56 -25.64 6.84 -1.56
CA LEU A 56 -26.21 7.44 -0.36
C LEU A 56 -25.96 8.96 -0.31
N LEU A 57 -24.74 9.42 -0.62
CA LEU A 57 -24.41 10.84 -0.74
C LEU A 57 -25.26 11.56 -1.79
N ALA A 58 -25.45 10.92 -2.95
CA ALA A 58 -26.30 11.46 -4.02
C ALA A 58 -27.78 11.55 -3.59
N SER A 59 -28.27 10.52 -2.89
CA SER A 59 -29.64 10.49 -2.35
C SER A 59 -29.85 11.52 -1.23
N ALA A 60 -28.78 11.87 -0.49
CA ALA A 60 -28.74 13.00 0.44
C ALA A 60 -28.65 14.38 -0.25
N GLY A 61 -28.66 14.42 -1.60
CA GLY A 61 -28.62 15.64 -2.39
C GLY A 61 -27.22 16.24 -2.61
N SER A 62 -26.16 15.48 -2.33
CA SER A 62 -24.78 15.93 -2.57
C SER A 62 -24.35 15.59 -4.00
N ASP A 63 -23.99 16.61 -4.79
CA ASP A 63 -23.44 16.45 -6.14
C ASP A 63 -21.90 16.40 -6.16
N GLN A 64 -21.25 16.85 -5.08
CA GLN A 64 -19.81 16.87 -4.89
C GLN A 64 -19.42 16.46 -3.46
N ALA A 65 -18.21 15.93 -3.31
CA ALA A 65 -17.64 15.59 -2.01
C ALA A 65 -16.15 15.99 -1.95
N PHE A 66 -15.72 16.51 -0.80
CA PHE A 66 -14.30 16.75 -0.55
C PHE A 66 -13.57 15.43 -0.33
N VAL A 67 -12.52 15.19 -1.11
CA VAL A 67 -11.69 13.98 -1.03
C VAL A 67 -10.23 14.33 -0.81
N TYR A 68 -9.46 13.36 -0.34
CA TYR A 68 -8.00 13.47 -0.31
C TYR A 68 -7.47 13.42 -1.74
N ARG A 69 -6.61 14.39 -2.09
CA ARG A 69 -5.88 14.34 -3.36
C ARG A 69 -4.92 13.17 -3.36
N LEU A 70 -4.76 12.51 -4.51
CA LEU A 70 -3.74 11.49 -4.67
C LEU A 70 -2.35 12.17 -4.64
N PRO A 71 -1.42 11.71 -3.77
CA PRO A 71 -0.07 12.25 -3.75
C PRO A 71 0.69 11.83 -5.01
N LYS A 72 1.49 12.74 -5.56
CA LYS A 72 2.39 12.47 -6.68
C LYS A 72 3.77 12.06 -6.17
N VAL A 73 4.27 10.91 -6.61
CA VAL A 73 5.55 10.36 -6.14
C VAL A 73 6.63 10.52 -7.21
N ALA A 74 7.80 11.05 -6.86
CA ALA A 74 8.99 11.03 -7.71
C ALA A 74 9.94 9.91 -7.26
N VAL A 75 10.21 8.97 -8.16
CA VAL A 75 11.16 7.88 -7.96
C VAL A 75 12.45 8.19 -8.71
N ILE A 76 13.56 8.26 -8.00
CA ILE A 76 14.86 8.62 -8.55
C ILE A 76 15.83 7.46 -8.31
N ALA A 77 16.18 6.75 -9.37
CA ALA A 77 17.22 5.74 -9.32
C ALA A 77 18.56 6.35 -9.73
N SER A 78 19.63 6.00 -9.01
CA SER A 78 21.00 6.36 -9.38
C SER A 78 21.89 5.12 -9.33
N GLY A 79 22.83 5.06 -10.27
CA GLY A 79 23.81 3.98 -10.33
C GLY A 79 24.42 3.90 -11.72
N ASN A 80 25.75 4.01 -11.81
CA ASN A 80 26.44 3.92 -13.09
C ASN A 80 26.34 2.51 -13.68
N GLU A 81 26.19 1.49 -12.84
CA GLU A 81 25.95 0.10 -13.20
C GLU A 81 24.52 -0.18 -13.66
N VAL A 82 23.59 0.75 -13.43
CA VAL A 82 22.17 0.51 -13.65
C VAL A 82 21.77 0.93 -15.07
N VAL A 83 20.98 0.10 -15.75
CA VAL A 83 20.39 0.40 -17.07
C VAL A 83 18.88 0.17 -17.07
N ALA A 84 18.17 0.83 -17.98
CA ALA A 84 16.73 0.66 -18.12
C ALA A 84 16.41 -0.76 -18.66
N PRO A 85 15.33 -1.40 -18.18
CA PRO A 85 14.86 -2.66 -18.78
C PRO A 85 14.55 -2.48 -20.28
N GLY A 86 14.90 -3.50 -21.08
CA GLY A 86 14.71 -3.48 -22.53
C GLY A 86 15.96 -3.09 -23.31
N GLU A 87 16.94 -2.47 -22.68
CA GLU A 87 18.26 -2.21 -23.27
C GLU A 87 19.17 -3.45 -23.15
N PRO A 88 20.11 -3.66 -24.10
CA PRO A 88 21.11 -4.71 -23.97
C PRO A 88 21.99 -4.50 -22.74
N LEU A 89 22.19 -5.56 -21.97
CA LEU A 89 23.08 -5.53 -20.81
C LEU A 89 24.54 -5.59 -21.28
N SER A 90 25.34 -4.58 -20.92
CA SER A 90 26.81 -4.65 -21.07
C SER A 90 27.44 -5.23 -19.81
N ASP A 91 28.69 -5.70 -19.93
CA ASP A 91 29.40 -6.35 -18.83
C ASP A 91 29.45 -5.45 -17.59
N GLY A 92 29.08 -6.02 -16.44
CA GLY A 92 29.04 -5.33 -15.16
C GLY A 92 27.83 -4.41 -14.94
N LYS A 93 26.87 -4.35 -15.88
CA LYS A 93 25.60 -3.64 -15.67
C LYS A 93 24.51 -4.54 -15.07
N LEU A 94 23.50 -3.92 -14.49
CA LEU A 94 22.28 -4.56 -13.99
C LEU A 94 21.05 -3.71 -14.31
N TYR A 95 19.88 -4.34 -14.42
CA TYR A 95 18.65 -3.60 -14.69
C TYR A 95 18.12 -2.89 -13.45
N ALA A 96 17.47 -1.74 -13.66
CA ALA A 96 16.82 -0.90 -12.63
C ALA A 96 15.57 -1.54 -11.98
N SER A 97 15.68 -2.79 -11.52
CA SER A 97 14.57 -3.61 -11.01
C SER A 97 13.82 -2.98 -9.85
N ASN A 98 14.52 -2.42 -8.86
CA ASN A 98 13.90 -1.73 -7.72
C ASN A 98 13.01 -0.55 -8.14
N MET A 99 13.48 0.28 -9.09
CA MET A 99 12.72 1.43 -9.59
C MET A 99 11.41 0.97 -10.25
N VAL A 100 11.48 -0.11 -11.03
CA VAL A 100 10.33 -0.72 -11.70
C VAL A 100 9.37 -1.33 -10.68
N GLU A 101 9.89 -2.02 -9.66
CA GLU A 101 9.08 -2.62 -8.59
C GLU A 101 8.34 -1.55 -7.79
N ILE A 102 9.02 -0.48 -7.35
CA ILE A 102 8.39 0.67 -6.68
C ILE A 102 7.29 1.26 -7.57
N GLY A 103 7.59 1.56 -8.84
CA GLY A 103 6.61 2.09 -9.79
C GLY A 103 5.40 1.17 -9.97
N SER A 104 5.61 -0.14 -9.98
CA SER A 104 4.54 -1.14 -10.11
C SER A 104 3.62 -1.15 -8.88
N TRP A 105 4.19 -1.08 -7.67
CA TRP A 105 3.39 -0.95 -6.45
C TRP A 105 2.61 0.36 -6.39
N LEU A 106 3.23 1.48 -6.77
CA LEU A 106 2.55 2.77 -6.83
C LEU A 106 1.36 2.72 -7.81
N ALA A 107 1.57 2.16 -9.01
CA ALA A 107 0.50 1.94 -9.97
C ALA A 107 -0.62 1.03 -9.42
N TYR A 108 -0.25 -0.06 -8.75
CA TYR A 108 -1.19 -1.00 -8.14
C TYR A 108 -2.13 -0.31 -7.14
N TYR A 109 -1.61 0.62 -6.33
CA TYR A 109 -2.40 1.41 -5.39
C TYR A 109 -3.07 2.66 -6.01
N GLY A 110 -3.00 2.82 -7.33
CA GLY A 110 -3.59 3.95 -8.06
C GLY A 110 -2.91 5.28 -7.77
N LEU A 111 -1.61 5.27 -7.43
CA LEU A 111 -0.82 6.46 -7.13
C LEU A 111 -0.12 6.94 -8.41
N SER A 112 -0.18 8.25 -8.67
CA SER A 112 0.58 8.87 -9.75
C SER A 112 2.05 8.95 -9.38
N TYR A 113 2.93 8.57 -10.31
CA TYR A 113 4.37 8.69 -10.09
C TYR A 113 5.12 9.06 -11.37
N SER A 114 6.30 9.63 -11.20
CA SER A 114 7.33 9.74 -12.23
C SER A 114 8.55 8.96 -11.79
N ALA A 115 9.27 8.34 -12.73
CA ALA A 115 10.49 7.61 -12.47
C ALA A 115 11.60 8.09 -13.40
N VAL A 116 12.82 8.20 -12.87
CA VAL A 116 14.00 8.56 -13.66
C VAL A 116 15.22 7.78 -13.17
N LEU A 117 16.02 7.32 -14.12
CA LEU A 117 17.34 6.77 -13.87
C LEU A 117 18.38 7.83 -14.24
N VAL A 118 19.27 8.14 -13.31
CA VAL A 118 20.38 9.07 -13.53
C VAL A 118 21.73 8.42 -13.27
N ALA A 119 22.77 8.99 -13.84
CA ALA A 119 24.14 8.63 -13.52
C ALA A 119 24.46 8.97 -12.05
N ASP A 120 25.39 8.23 -11.46
CA ASP A 120 25.80 8.42 -10.08
C ASP A 120 26.80 9.58 -9.96
N ASN A 121 26.31 10.80 -10.19
CA ASN A 121 27.04 12.05 -10.02
C ASN A 121 26.15 13.13 -9.40
N ALA A 122 26.77 14.04 -8.64
CA ALA A 122 26.05 15.03 -7.83
C ALA A 122 25.13 15.94 -8.65
N SER A 123 25.60 16.41 -9.82
CA SER A 123 24.86 17.35 -10.66
C SER A 123 23.61 16.73 -11.27
N GLU A 124 23.70 15.49 -11.76
CA GLU A 124 22.55 14.80 -12.35
C GLU A 124 21.50 14.46 -11.30
N ILE A 125 21.93 13.98 -10.12
CA ILE A 125 21.03 13.71 -8.99
C ILE A 125 20.33 15.01 -8.55
N GLN A 126 21.09 16.08 -8.34
CA GLN A 126 20.53 17.38 -7.94
C GLN A 126 19.54 17.91 -8.97
N SER A 127 19.89 17.84 -10.27
CA SER A 127 19.02 18.27 -11.37
C SER A 127 17.73 17.45 -11.43
N ALA A 128 17.83 16.13 -11.26
CA ALA A 128 16.67 15.24 -11.26
C ALA A 128 15.71 15.50 -10.09
N ILE A 129 16.23 15.82 -8.91
CA ILE A 129 15.42 16.22 -7.76
C ILE A 129 14.80 17.60 -8.02
N ALA A 130 15.62 18.59 -8.37
CA ALA A 130 15.19 19.98 -8.52
C ALA A 130 14.10 20.16 -9.59
N SER A 131 14.23 19.48 -10.73
CA SER A 131 13.23 19.50 -11.81
C SER A 131 11.87 18.91 -11.43
N ARG A 132 11.78 18.18 -10.31
CA ARG A 132 10.54 17.54 -9.83
C ARG A 132 9.98 18.18 -8.56
N LEU A 133 10.67 19.15 -7.97
CA LEU A 133 10.24 19.81 -6.74
C LEU A 133 8.87 20.46 -6.87
N SER A 134 8.49 21.02 -8.01
CA SER A 134 7.16 21.64 -8.18
C SER A 134 6.03 20.62 -8.37
N GLU A 135 6.32 19.41 -8.85
CA GLU A 135 5.31 18.45 -9.30
C GLU A 135 5.12 17.26 -8.36
N ALA A 136 6.13 16.91 -7.57
CA ALA A 136 6.08 15.80 -6.63
C ALA A 136 5.66 16.26 -5.23
N ASP A 137 4.94 15.40 -4.53
CA ASP A 137 4.60 15.53 -3.11
C ASP A 137 5.50 14.68 -2.22
N VAL A 138 6.06 13.60 -2.77
CA VAL A 138 6.93 12.64 -2.10
C VAL A 138 8.07 12.25 -3.02
N PHE A 139 9.27 12.11 -2.46
CA PHE A 139 10.45 11.60 -3.16
C PHE A 139 10.87 10.26 -2.59
N ILE A 140 11.24 9.33 -3.46
CA ILE A 140 11.81 8.04 -3.12
C ILE A 140 13.05 7.85 -3.99
N THR A 141 14.19 7.56 -3.38
CA THR A 141 15.38 7.17 -4.13
C THR A 141 15.57 5.66 -4.10
N SER A 142 16.20 5.12 -5.13
CA SER A 142 16.56 3.71 -5.22
C SER A 142 17.96 3.56 -5.80
N GLY A 143 18.95 3.33 -4.94
CA GLY A 143 20.38 3.31 -5.32
C GLY A 143 21.20 4.25 -4.43
N GLY A 144 22.53 4.10 -4.42
CA GLY A 144 23.48 4.92 -3.64
C GLY A 144 24.04 4.30 -2.35
N ALA A 145 23.40 3.26 -1.81
CA ALA A 145 23.65 2.85 -0.42
C ALA A 145 24.60 1.65 -0.18
N TRP A 146 25.63 1.42 -1.00
CA TRP A 146 26.60 0.35 -0.69
C TRP A 146 28.08 0.77 -0.83
N GLY A 147 28.75 0.89 0.32
CA GLY A 147 30.18 0.62 0.48
C GLY A 147 31.12 1.82 0.65
N SER A 148 30.77 3.02 0.18
CA SER A 148 31.60 4.21 0.41
C SER A 148 31.07 5.00 1.61
N GLU A 149 31.98 5.55 2.41
CA GLU A 149 31.72 6.31 3.64
C GLU A 149 30.89 7.60 3.42
N HIS A 150 30.46 7.87 2.20
CA HIS A 150 29.52 8.92 1.81
C HIS A 150 28.59 8.37 0.72
N ASP A 151 27.29 8.28 1.01
CA ASP A 151 26.25 8.02 0.02
C ASP A 151 26.02 9.33 -0.73
N LEU A 152 26.39 9.36 -2.01
CA LEU A 152 26.31 10.56 -2.85
C LEU A 152 24.89 11.14 -2.87
N MET A 153 23.86 10.29 -2.83
CA MET A 153 22.47 10.73 -2.77
C MET A 153 22.21 11.53 -1.49
N LEU A 154 22.68 11.02 -0.35
CA LEU A 154 22.54 11.66 0.95
C LEU A 154 23.26 13.00 0.99
N ASP A 155 24.51 13.05 0.50
CA ASP A 155 25.31 14.28 0.44
C ASP A 155 24.63 15.35 -0.43
N VAL A 156 24.03 14.96 -1.56
CA VAL A 156 23.31 15.89 -2.45
C VAL A 156 22.07 16.43 -1.76
N VAL A 157 21.21 15.57 -1.20
CA VAL A 157 19.95 16.05 -0.60
C VAL A 157 20.21 16.89 0.65
N GLU A 158 21.24 16.60 1.44
CA GLU A 158 21.65 17.43 2.58
C GLU A 158 22.04 18.83 2.13
N LYS A 159 22.83 18.95 1.04
CA LYS A 159 23.17 20.25 0.45
C LYS A 159 21.97 20.99 -0.12
N MET A 160 20.94 20.27 -0.55
CA MET A 160 19.66 20.84 -0.97
C MET A 160 18.75 21.25 0.20
N GLY A 161 19.18 21.05 1.46
CA GLY A 161 18.43 21.44 2.65
C GLY A 161 17.49 20.35 3.18
N TRP A 162 17.75 19.08 2.86
CA TRP A 162 17.02 17.95 3.43
C TRP A 162 17.22 17.88 4.95
N GLN A 163 16.10 17.88 5.67
CA GLN A 163 16.03 17.78 7.12
C GLN A 163 15.81 16.32 7.50
N GLY A 164 16.89 15.60 7.72
CA GLY A 164 16.86 14.18 8.10
C GLY A 164 16.22 13.95 9.48
N ILE A 165 15.31 12.98 9.55
CA ILE A 165 14.65 12.55 10.78
C ILE A 165 15.29 11.25 11.29
N TYR A 166 15.48 10.27 10.42
CA TYR A 166 16.23 9.05 10.71
C TYR A 166 17.00 8.56 9.49
N ARG A 167 18.05 7.77 9.72
CA ARG A 167 18.90 7.17 8.66
C ARG A 167 19.03 5.65 8.75
N ARG A 168 18.50 5.08 9.83
CA ARG A 168 18.48 3.64 10.07
C ARG A 168 17.26 3.26 10.88
N VAL A 169 16.74 2.08 10.60
CA VAL A 169 15.64 1.46 11.34
C VAL A 169 16.08 0.06 11.76
N ARG A 170 15.65 -0.40 12.94
CA ARG A 170 15.92 -1.76 13.43
C ARG A 170 15.04 -2.78 12.71
N MET A 171 15.27 -2.94 11.41
CA MET A 171 14.64 -3.93 10.56
C MET A 171 15.65 -4.62 9.63
N GLY A 172 15.36 -5.85 9.24
CA GLY A 172 16.20 -6.62 8.32
C GLY A 172 15.37 -7.54 7.40
N PRO A 173 15.59 -7.50 6.07
CA PRO A 173 16.44 -6.55 5.33
C PRO A 173 15.84 -5.12 5.32
N GLY A 174 16.61 -4.11 4.90
CA GLY A 174 16.12 -2.70 4.80
C GLY A 174 16.66 -1.72 5.84
N LYS A 175 17.58 -2.14 6.72
CA LYS A 175 18.16 -1.32 7.81
C LYS A 175 18.57 0.11 7.42
N PRO A 176 19.31 0.38 6.32
CA PRO A 176 19.83 1.71 6.03
C PRO A 176 18.87 2.55 5.18
N ILE A 177 17.63 2.71 5.65
CA ILE A 177 16.66 3.64 5.06
C ILE A 177 16.77 5.01 5.72
N GLY A 178 16.87 6.06 4.90
CA GLY A 178 16.75 7.45 5.29
C GLY A 178 15.34 7.99 5.13
N PHE A 179 14.90 8.82 6.07
CA PHE A 179 13.67 9.60 5.95
C PHE A 179 13.88 11.00 6.52
N GLY A 180 13.32 11.98 5.83
CA GLY A 180 13.34 13.38 6.23
C GLY A 180 12.46 14.21 5.32
N LEU A 181 12.62 15.53 5.41
CA LEU A 181 11.84 16.48 4.63
C LEU A 181 12.76 17.32 3.74
N LEU A 182 12.42 17.45 2.46
CA LEU A 182 13.02 18.42 1.55
C LEU A 182 11.93 19.41 1.13
N GLU A 183 12.09 20.70 1.44
CA GLU A 183 11.04 21.71 1.21
C GLU A 183 9.66 21.32 1.79
N GLN A 184 9.64 20.76 3.01
CA GLN A 184 8.44 20.22 3.69
C GLN A 184 7.82 18.98 3.02
N LYS A 185 8.48 18.37 2.04
CA LYS A 185 8.03 17.17 1.33
C LYS A 185 8.74 15.92 1.85
N PRO A 186 8.01 14.84 2.17
CA PRO A 186 8.60 13.55 2.51
C PRO A 186 9.63 13.08 1.48
N PHE A 187 10.83 12.74 1.94
CA PHE A 187 11.91 12.25 1.11
C PHE A 187 12.51 11.00 1.75
N PHE A 188 12.39 9.87 1.04
CA PHE A 188 12.88 8.57 1.46
C PHE A 188 14.12 8.17 0.65
N ILE A 189 15.17 7.75 1.36
CA ILE A 189 16.41 7.25 0.76
C ILE A 189 16.47 5.74 0.99
N LEU A 190 16.15 4.94 -0.03
CA LEU A 190 16.08 3.48 0.12
C LEU A 190 17.41 2.82 -0.27
N PRO A 191 17.75 1.68 0.36
CA PRO A 191 18.93 0.92 0.01
C PRO A 191 18.94 0.41 -1.44
N GLY A 192 20.12 0.19 -2.01
CA GLY A 192 20.26 -0.36 -3.37
C GLY A 192 19.98 -1.86 -3.49
N GLY A 193 20.21 -2.64 -2.43
CA GLY A 193 20.01 -4.10 -2.45
C GLY A 193 18.53 -4.48 -2.57
N PRO A 194 18.10 -5.30 -3.55
CA PRO A 194 16.66 -5.45 -3.86
C PRO A 194 15.77 -5.86 -2.69
N PRO A 195 16.06 -6.91 -1.89
CA PRO A 195 15.21 -7.24 -0.75
C PRO A 195 15.19 -6.15 0.34
N SER A 196 16.29 -5.40 0.48
CA SER A 196 16.34 -4.29 1.43
C SER A 196 15.53 -3.10 0.94
N ASN A 197 15.61 -2.80 -0.37
CA ASN A 197 14.85 -1.74 -1.01
C ASN A 197 13.36 -2.01 -0.86
N GLU A 198 12.93 -3.23 -1.19
CA GLU A 198 11.55 -3.64 -1.10
C GLU A 198 11.01 -3.55 0.33
N MET A 199 11.72 -4.10 1.32
CA MET A 199 11.24 -4.02 2.71
C MET A 199 11.18 -2.58 3.21
N ALA A 200 12.17 -1.75 2.87
CA ALA A 200 12.17 -0.33 3.22
C ALA A 200 10.99 0.42 2.55
N PHE A 201 10.66 0.07 1.30
CA PHE A 201 9.51 0.61 0.60
C PHE A 201 8.19 0.17 1.24
N LEU A 202 7.94 -1.14 1.31
CA LEU A 202 6.66 -1.71 1.75
C LEU A 202 6.34 -1.41 3.22
N GLN A 203 7.36 -1.38 4.09
CA GLN A 203 7.15 -1.24 5.53
C GLN A 203 7.18 0.22 6.02
N LEU A 204 7.75 1.15 5.24
CA LEU A 204 7.96 2.54 5.69
C LEU A 204 7.46 3.57 4.67
N ALA A 205 7.97 3.56 3.44
CA ALA A 205 7.62 4.58 2.45
C ALA A 205 6.15 4.48 1.99
N LEU A 206 5.70 3.27 1.65
CA LEU A 206 4.34 3.03 1.16
C LEU A 206 3.28 3.38 2.22
N PRO A 207 3.35 2.93 3.48
CA PRO A 207 2.38 3.33 4.51
C PRO A 207 2.28 4.85 4.70
N ALA A 208 3.40 5.57 4.61
CA ALA A 208 3.40 7.03 4.68
C ALA A 208 2.65 7.66 3.48
N ILE A 209 2.85 7.15 2.27
CA ILE A 209 2.14 7.61 1.07
C ILE A 209 0.64 7.28 1.14
N MET A 210 0.29 6.09 1.62
CA MET A 210 -1.11 5.69 1.79
C MET A 210 -1.82 6.58 2.83
N LYS A 211 -1.12 6.96 3.91
CA LYS A 211 -1.63 7.96 4.86
C LYS A 211 -1.87 9.33 4.20
N MET A 212 -1.00 9.77 3.29
CA MET A 212 -1.21 11.02 2.52
C MET A 212 -2.41 10.94 1.57
N LYS A 213 -2.71 9.74 1.04
CA LYS A 213 -3.92 9.44 0.25
C LYS A 213 -5.20 9.39 1.09
N GLY A 214 -5.10 9.53 2.42
CA GLY A 214 -6.24 9.52 3.34
C GLY A 214 -6.47 8.17 4.05
N GLU A 215 -5.66 7.15 3.76
CA GLU A 215 -5.72 5.86 4.45
C GLU A 215 -4.90 5.91 5.75
N ALA A 216 -5.48 6.51 6.79
CA ALA A 216 -4.78 6.87 8.02
C ALA A 216 -4.08 5.69 8.75
N ALA A 217 -4.63 4.48 8.60
CA ALA A 217 -4.13 3.26 9.22
C ALA A 217 -3.89 2.17 8.15
N PHE A 218 -3.20 2.52 7.06
CA PHE A 218 -2.82 1.53 6.05
C PHE A 218 -1.98 0.41 6.67
N SER A 219 -2.45 -0.82 6.50
CA SER A 219 -1.72 -2.03 6.81
C SER A 219 -2.04 -3.07 5.76
N PHE A 220 -1.04 -3.88 5.42
CA PHE A 220 -1.27 -5.09 4.65
C PHE A 220 -2.19 -6.05 5.43
N PRO A 221 -3.04 -6.84 4.75
CA PRO A 221 -3.87 -7.84 5.42
C PRO A 221 -3.01 -8.84 6.19
N VAL A 222 -3.53 -9.31 7.33
CA VAL A 222 -2.88 -10.33 8.15
C VAL A 222 -3.70 -11.61 8.09
N ALA A 223 -3.03 -12.74 7.93
CA ALA A 223 -3.65 -14.06 8.00
C ALA A 223 -2.92 -14.95 9.00
N ARG A 224 -3.60 -16.00 9.46
CA ARG A 224 -2.99 -17.06 10.27
C ARG A 224 -2.64 -18.25 9.41
N ALA A 225 -1.41 -18.73 9.52
CA ALA A 225 -0.92 -19.87 8.76
C ALA A 225 -0.04 -20.78 9.62
N GLN A 226 -0.07 -22.07 9.34
CA GLN A 226 0.83 -23.05 9.94
C GLN A 226 2.23 -22.93 9.31
N LEU A 227 3.24 -22.70 10.15
CA LEU A 227 4.62 -22.59 9.72
C LEU A 227 5.20 -23.95 9.31
N ALA A 228 5.70 -24.06 8.08
CA ALA A 228 6.24 -25.32 7.55
C ALA A 228 7.68 -25.64 7.99
N GLU A 229 8.51 -24.61 8.22
CA GLU A 229 9.91 -24.75 8.63
C GLU A 229 10.24 -23.73 9.72
N THR A 230 10.95 -24.13 10.77
CA THR A 230 11.36 -23.24 11.88
C THR A 230 12.16 -22.06 11.31
N VAL A 231 11.83 -20.85 11.75
CA VAL A 231 12.55 -19.63 11.40
C VAL A 231 13.08 -18.94 12.65
N ARG A 232 14.32 -18.48 12.59
CA ARG A 232 14.98 -17.77 13.70
C ARG A 232 14.91 -16.27 13.47
N GLY A 233 14.63 -15.54 14.54
CA GLY A 233 14.66 -14.09 14.57
C GLY A 233 16.04 -13.53 14.83
N HIS A 234 16.07 -12.22 15.12
CA HIS A 234 17.29 -11.51 15.46
C HIS A 234 17.10 -10.67 16.72
N LYS A 235 18.13 -10.61 17.58
CA LYS A 235 18.03 -9.89 18.86
C LYS A 235 17.94 -8.37 18.72
N ASP A 236 18.48 -7.83 17.62
CA ASP A 236 18.74 -6.39 17.43
C ASP A 236 17.83 -5.72 16.38
N TRP A 237 16.96 -6.49 15.70
CA TRP A 237 16.02 -5.95 14.72
C TRP A 237 14.86 -6.89 14.42
N THR A 238 13.75 -6.31 13.96
CA THR A 238 12.63 -7.07 13.39
C THR A 238 13.03 -7.67 12.04
N GLN A 239 12.84 -8.97 11.88
CA GLN A 239 13.20 -9.69 10.68
C GLN A 239 11.98 -9.94 9.78
N PHE A 240 12.13 -9.63 8.51
CA PHE A 240 11.15 -9.90 7.47
C PHE A 240 11.66 -11.02 6.56
N ILE A 241 10.88 -12.09 6.45
CA ILE A 241 11.23 -13.26 5.65
C ILE A 241 10.15 -13.43 4.59
N HIS A 242 10.54 -13.37 3.32
CA HIS A 242 9.66 -13.74 2.21
C HIS A 242 9.12 -15.16 2.41
N ALA A 243 7.84 -15.36 2.16
CA ALA A 243 7.22 -16.67 2.32
C ALA A 243 6.24 -16.98 1.18
N ARG A 244 6.09 -18.28 0.93
CA ARG A 244 5.11 -18.85 0.02
C ARG A 244 3.94 -19.40 0.80
N LEU A 245 2.75 -19.23 0.26
CA LEU A 245 1.54 -19.82 0.81
C LEU A 245 1.14 -21.06 0.03
N LYS A 246 0.59 -22.02 0.76
CA LYS A 246 -0.09 -23.18 0.18
C LYS A 246 -1.36 -23.43 0.98
N ALA A 247 -2.50 -23.30 0.33
CA ALA A 247 -3.77 -23.75 0.89
C ALA A 247 -3.88 -25.27 0.72
N ASP A 248 -4.30 -25.95 1.78
CA ASP A 248 -4.86 -27.30 1.74
C ASP A 248 -6.29 -27.25 2.31
N LYS A 249 -7.12 -28.27 2.06
CA LYS A 249 -8.57 -28.32 2.36
C LYS A 249 -8.95 -27.97 3.81
N HIS A 250 -8.00 -27.95 4.73
CA HIS A 250 -8.23 -27.72 6.15
C HIS A 250 -7.34 -26.64 6.77
N GLN A 251 -6.29 -26.15 6.08
CA GLN A 251 -5.34 -25.22 6.67
C GLN A 251 -4.53 -24.43 5.64
N LEU A 252 -4.21 -23.18 5.98
CA LEU A 252 -3.22 -22.38 5.27
C LEU A 252 -1.84 -22.69 5.82
N MET A 253 -0.91 -23.11 4.97
CA MET A 253 0.49 -23.29 5.35
C MET A 253 1.35 -22.17 4.79
N VAL A 254 2.35 -21.76 5.55
CA VAL A 254 3.37 -20.78 5.15
C VAL A 254 4.75 -21.41 5.16
N THR A 255 5.47 -21.30 4.05
CA THR A 255 6.83 -21.82 3.90
C THR A 255 7.81 -20.66 3.67
N PRO A 256 8.83 -20.49 4.52
CA PRO A 256 9.83 -19.44 4.31
C PRO A 256 10.60 -19.68 3.02
N ALA A 257 10.85 -18.62 2.26
CA ALA A 257 11.60 -18.70 1.02
C ALA A 257 13.09 -18.96 1.32
N LYS A 258 13.67 -19.97 0.67
CA LYS A 258 15.10 -20.25 0.75
C LYS A 258 15.85 -19.22 -0.10
N LEU A 259 16.88 -18.59 0.48
CA LEU A 259 17.65 -17.48 -0.10
C LEU A 259 18.48 -17.82 -1.37
N LYS A 260 18.17 -18.90 -2.09
CA LYS A 260 18.92 -19.34 -3.29
C LYS A 260 18.91 -18.30 -4.41
N SER A 261 17.85 -17.50 -4.52
CA SER A 261 17.80 -16.32 -5.39
C SER A 261 16.93 -15.23 -4.76
N ARG A 262 17.53 -14.06 -4.53
CA ARG A 262 16.89 -12.91 -3.88
C ARG A 262 15.71 -12.39 -4.70
N LEU A 263 15.91 -12.13 -5.99
CA LEU A 263 14.88 -11.60 -6.89
C LEU A 263 13.75 -12.61 -7.16
N ILE A 264 14.07 -13.91 -7.31
CA ILE A 264 13.02 -14.93 -7.49
C ILE A 264 12.18 -15.07 -6.23
N SER A 265 12.82 -15.00 -5.05
CA SER A 265 12.10 -14.99 -3.78
C SER A 265 11.18 -13.78 -3.66
N MET A 266 11.61 -12.60 -4.11
CA MET A 266 10.76 -11.41 -4.16
C MET A 266 9.59 -11.59 -5.13
N ALA A 267 9.84 -11.99 -6.37
CA ALA A 267 8.79 -12.11 -7.38
C ALA A 267 7.75 -13.20 -7.07
N ARG A 268 8.15 -14.25 -6.34
CA ARG A 268 7.26 -15.38 -6.03
C ARG A 268 6.70 -15.33 -4.61
N LYS A 269 7.04 -14.40 -3.74
CA LYS A 269 6.45 -14.42 -2.39
C LYS A 269 4.95 -14.11 -2.43
N ASP A 270 4.20 -14.74 -1.55
CA ASP A 270 2.78 -14.48 -1.35
C ASP A 270 2.55 -13.67 -0.04
N ALA A 271 3.48 -13.83 0.91
CA ALA A 271 3.42 -13.22 2.23
C ALA A 271 4.82 -12.91 2.79
N LEU A 272 4.83 -12.18 3.90
CA LEU A 272 5.99 -12.02 4.78
C LEU A 272 5.72 -12.70 6.12
N ILE A 273 6.70 -13.48 6.59
CA ILE A 273 6.80 -13.83 8.01
C ILE A 273 7.55 -12.69 8.70
N ILE A 274 6.97 -12.19 9.79
CA ILE A 274 7.55 -11.11 10.60
C ILE A 274 7.99 -11.71 11.93
N ILE A 275 9.26 -11.56 12.26
CA ILE A 275 9.82 -11.99 13.54
C ILE A 275 10.23 -10.72 14.31
N PRO A 276 9.52 -10.35 15.39
CA PRO A 276 9.86 -9.15 16.16
C PRO A 276 11.30 -9.17 16.68
N GLU A 277 11.90 -7.98 16.84
CA GLU A 277 13.18 -7.83 17.54
C GLU A 277 13.13 -8.52 18.92
N GLY A 278 14.15 -9.32 19.23
CA GLY A 278 14.24 -10.04 20.51
C GLY A 278 13.45 -11.33 20.57
N TRP A 279 12.65 -11.66 19.55
CA TRP A 279 11.99 -12.97 19.44
C TRP A 279 12.98 -14.00 18.86
N GLU A 280 13.18 -15.11 19.57
CA GLU A 280 14.22 -16.09 19.22
C GLU A 280 13.90 -16.88 17.97
N GLU A 281 12.75 -17.55 17.93
CA GLU A 281 12.32 -18.35 16.80
C GLU A 281 10.81 -18.61 16.79
N TRP A 282 10.28 -18.89 15.61
CA TRP A 282 9.00 -19.56 15.42
C TRP A 282 9.26 -21.01 15.03
N ILE A 283 8.60 -21.95 15.70
CA ILE A 283 8.84 -23.38 15.54
C ILE A 283 7.92 -23.94 14.45
N ALA A 284 8.44 -24.85 13.62
CA ALA A 284 7.63 -25.56 12.63
C ALA A 284 6.39 -26.21 13.27
N GLY A 285 5.23 -26.05 12.63
CA GLY A 285 3.93 -26.52 13.11
C GLY A 285 3.12 -25.47 13.88
N GLU A 286 3.75 -24.38 14.34
CA GLU A 286 3.04 -23.27 15.01
C GLU A 286 2.13 -22.51 14.04
N ILE A 287 1.01 -22.01 14.56
CA ILE A 287 0.14 -21.06 13.84
C ILE A 287 0.64 -19.65 14.14
N ILE A 288 1.13 -18.96 13.11
CA ILE A 288 1.67 -17.61 13.23
C ILE A 288 0.86 -16.63 12.38
N ASP A 289 0.92 -15.35 12.77
CA ASP A 289 0.40 -14.26 11.95
C ASP A 289 1.40 -13.93 10.83
N ILE A 290 0.90 -13.75 9.62
CA ILE A 290 1.68 -13.44 8.42
C ILE A 290 1.09 -12.24 7.71
N GLN A 291 1.96 -11.42 7.12
CA GLN A 291 1.54 -10.27 6.31
C GLN A 291 1.32 -10.71 4.87
N LEU A 292 0.10 -10.61 4.36
CA LEU A 292 -0.24 -10.89 2.96
C LEU A 292 0.18 -9.72 2.07
N LEU A 293 0.79 -10.02 0.93
CA LEU A 293 1.18 -9.00 -0.06
C LEU A 293 0.24 -8.95 -1.26
N ASN A 294 -0.57 -9.98 -1.47
CA ASN A 294 -1.65 -9.98 -2.44
C ASN A 294 -3.01 -10.00 -1.71
N PRO A 295 -3.82 -8.93 -1.78
CA PRO A 295 -5.15 -8.91 -1.17
C PRO A 295 -6.13 -9.85 -1.89
N ASP A 296 -5.85 -10.23 -3.14
CA ASP A 296 -6.66 -11.16 -3.94
C ASP A 296 -6.22 -12.63 -3.75
N PHE A 297 -5.40 -12.94 -2.75
CA PHE A 297 -5.03 -14.32 -2.45
C PHE A 297 -6.27 -15.10 -2.02
N ASN A 298 -6.87 -15.81 -2.98
CA ASN A 298 -8.10 -16.55 -2.78
C ASN A 298 -7.78 -17.91 -2.15
N TYR A 299 -8.47 -18.23 -1.05
CA TYR A 299 -8.28 -19.43 -0.24
C TYR A 299 -8.79 -20.72 -0.91
N SER A 300 -9.39 -20.61 -2.09
CA SER A 300 -10.13 -21.66 -2.80
C SER A 300 -9.27 -22.49 -3.74
#